data_AF-N9P5V1-F1
#
_entry.id   AF-N9P5V1-F1
#
_cell.length_a   1.000
_cell.length_b   1.000
_cell.length_c   1.000
_cell.angle_alpha   90.00
_cell.angle_beta   90.00
_cell.angle_gamma   90.00
#
_symmetry.space_group_name_H-M   'P 1'
#
loop_
_entity.id
_entity.type
_entity.pdbx_description
1 polymer ?
#
loop_
_entity_poly.entity_id
_entity_poly.type
_entity_poly.pdbx_seq_one_letter_code
_entity_poly.pdbx_strand_id
1 'polypeptide(L)'
;MFKSENYYHTDYLGEAGVTETCLYSLFNLLQTHADLSYALLLTNNQFHAFIIKDKSNSYYIIRSGFTSGYPGEGPKGLAKALTILNKHQIETEEIVVTLKLMSKLNNSSLSDNDIDFIFKEKIIRPIRLQDYVYPFEHAITKTSNLKRYYPLELPYSIIDDRIFDLALLFKQDPDSALTKAYKRLEDIIRLRTGVNEHSTKLFAQVFQGENALLTWDVPDTAEIKGRINLFTGSYMAFRNARAHREKDENLVHQYREFLLINELYLLESEAKPT
;
A
#
# COMPACT_ATOMS: atom_id res chain seq x y z
N MET A 1 -41.39 -20.05 5.02
CA MET A 1 -40.01 -20.32 5.46
C MET A 1 -39.10 -19.66 4.44
N PHE A 2 -38.61 -18.46 4.73
CA PHE A 2 -37.66 -17.78 3.84
C PHE A 2 -36.34 -18.55 3.93
N LYS A 3 -35.87 -19.13 2.81
CA LYS A 3 -34.48 -19.57 2.70
C LYS A 3 -33.64 -18.29 2.76
N SER A 4 -32.80 -18.14 3.76
CA SER A 4 -31.71 -17.18 3.69
C SER A 4 -30.77 -17.65 2.59
N GLU A 5 -30.89 -17.07 1.41
CA GLU A 5 -29.83 -17.19 0.41
C GLU A 5 -28.68 -16.34 0.95
N ASN A 6 -27.57 -16.98 1.30
CA ASN A 6 -26.33 -16.28 1.60
C ASN A 6 -25.84 -15.72 0.28
N TYR A 7 -25.84 -14.39 0.14
CA TYR A 7 -25.24 -13.73 -1.01
C TYR A 7 -23.82 -13.31 -0.61
N TYR A 8 -22.84 -14.14 -0.93
CA TYR A 8 -21.45 -13.80 -0.60
C TYR A 8 -20.88 -12.83 -1.62
N HIS A 9 -20.30 -11.74 -1.12
CA HIS A 9 -19.46 -10.90 -1.97
C HIS A 9 -18.15 -11.62 -2.24
N THR A 10 -17.89 -11.93 -3.52
CA THR A 10 -16.74 -12.72 -3.94
C THR A 10 -15.96 -12.04 -5.06
N ASP A 11 -14.70 -11.73 -4.80
CA ASP A 11 -13.79 -11.11 -5.78
C ASP A 11 -12.72 -12.10 -6.24
N TYR A 12 -12.41 -12.10 -7.54
CA TYR A 12 -11.43 -13.00 -8.14
C TYR A 12 -10.22 -12.25 -8.66
N LEU A 13 -9.08 -12.47 -8.03
CA LEU A 13 -7.83 -11.74 -8.23
C LEU A 13 -6.72 -12.64 -8.77
N GLY A 14 -5.75 -12.04 -9.46
CA GLY A 14 -4.65 -12.73 -10.11
C GLY A 14 -5.06 -13.57 -11.32
N GLU A 15 -4.09 -14.00 -12.13
CA GLU A 15 -4.34 -14.83 -13.31
C GLU A 15 -3.95 -16.28 -13.03
N ALA A 16 -4.83 -17.23 -13.37
CA ALA A 16 -4.56 -18.64 -13.18
C ALA A 16 -3.32 -19.07 -13.99
N GLY A 17 -2.40 -19.81 -13.36
CA GLY A 17 -1.14 -20.21 -13.97
C GLY A 17 -0.04 -19.14 -13.97
N VAL A 18 -0.32 -17.89 -13.54
CA VAL A 18 0.67 -16.80 -13.52
C VAL A 18 0.98 -16.40 -12.08
N THR A 19 2.07 -16.92 -11.53
CA THR A 19 2.46 -16.70 -10.12
C THR A 19 2.64 -15.22 -9.76
N GLU A 20 3.21 -14.43 -10.68
CA GLU A 20 3.54 -13.03 -10.40
C GLU A 20 2.28 -12.16 -10.22
N THR A 21 1.26 -12.33 -11.06
CA THR A 21 0.00 -11.57 -10.95
C THR A 21 -0.76 -11.94 -9.69
N CYS A 22 -0.72 -13.22 -9.28
CA CYS A 22 -1.27 -13.70 -8.02
C CYS A 22 -0.54 -13.09 -6.81
N LEU A 23 0.79 -12.93 -6.86
CA LEU A 23 1.54 -12.24 -5.80
C LEU A 23 1.19 -10.75 -5.73
N TYR A 24 1.18 -10.02 -6.86
CA TYR A 24 0.78 -8.61 -6.86
C TYR A 24 -0.65 -8.43 -6.32
N SER A 25 -1.56 -9.31 -6.72
CA SER A 25 -2.95 -9.30 -6.24
C SER A 25 -3.05 -9.51 -4.73
N LEU A 26 -2.32 -10.51 -4.22
CA LEU A 26 -2.27 -10.79 -2.79
C LEU A 26 -1.72 -9.59 -2.00
N PHE A 27 -0.60 -9.01 -2.44
CA PHE A 27 0.01 -7.87 -1.76
C PHE A 27 -0.84 -6.61 -1.83
N ASN A 28 -1.51 -6.35 -2.96
CA ASN A 28 -2.47 -5.27 -3.09
C ASN A 28 -3.65 -5.45 -2.12
N LEU A 29 -4.20 -6.66 -2.05
CA LEU A 29 -5.28 -7.01 -1.10
C LEU A 29 -4.83 -6.73 0.34
N LEU A 30 -3.66 -7.24 0.74
CA LEU A 30 -3.09 -7.04 2.08
C LEU A 30 -2.82 -5.57 2.43
N GLN A 31 -2.47 -4.73 1.44
CA GLN A 31 -2.20 -3.30 1.68
C GLN A 31 -3.48 -2.48 1.83
N THR A 32 -4.55 -2.87 1.14
CA THR A 32 -5.76 -2.05 0.99
C THR A 32 -6.91 -2.49 1.90
N HIS A 33 -6.86 -3.71 2.44
CA HIS A 33 -7.91 -4.27 3.29
C HIS A 33 -7.42 -4.50 4.71
N ALA A 34 -8.05 -3.83 5.68
CA ALA A 34 -7.60 -3.81 7.09
C ALA A 34 -8.04 -5.03 7.92
N ASP A 35 -9.06 -5.77 7.47
CA ASP A 35 -9.77 -6.77 8.30
C ASP A 35 -9.63 -8.23 7.81
N LEU A 36 -8.59 -8.52 7.02
CA LEU A 36 -8.27 -9.88 6.60
C LEU A 36 -7.80 -10.69 7.82
N SER A 37 -8.45 -11.80 8.10
CA SER A 37 -8.19 -12.57 9.34
C SER A 37 -7.82 -14.02 9.08
N TYR A 38 -8.29 -14.59 7.97
CA TYR A 38 -8.15 -16.00 7.69
C TYR A 38 -7.96 -16.25 6.20
N ALA A 39 -7.02 -17.13 5.87
CA ALA A 39 -6.72 -17.60 4.53
C ALA A 39 -6.81 -19.12 4.46
N LEU A 40 -7.41 -19.62 3.39
CA LEU A 40 -7.51 -21.03 3.09
C LEU A 40 -6.75 -21.33 1.81
N LEU A 41 -5.67 -22.12 1.94
CA LEU A 41 -4.95 -22.68 0.82
C LEU A 41 -5.76 -23.84 0.23
N LEU A 42 -6.21 -23.67 -1.01
CA LEU A 42 -6.91 -24.70 -1.76
C LEU A 42 -5.91 -25.49 -2.61
N THR A 43 -5.78 -26.78 -2.34
CA THR A 43 -4.83 -27.65 -3.05
C THR A 43 -5.55 -28.63 -3.96
N ASN A 44 -5.18 -28.66 -5.23
CA ASN A 44 -5.51 -29.75 -6.15
C ASN A 44 -4.21 -30.30 -6.75
N ASN A 45 -3.80 -31.50 -6.34
CA ASN A 45 -2.50 -32.07 -6.68
C ASN A 45 -1.35 -31.10 -6.34
N GLN A 46 -0.67 -30.58 -7.36
CA GLN A 46 0.44 -29.63 -7.24
C GLN A 46 0.02 -28.17 -7.49
N PHE A 47 -1.27 -27.88 -7.68
CA PHE A 47 -1.78 -26.54 -7.94
C PHE A 47 -2.45 -25.97 -6.70
N HIS A 48 -2.21 -24.68 -6.47
CA HIS A 48 -2.64 -24.00 -5.26
C HIS A 48 -3.27 -22.65 -5.56
N ALA A 49 -4.38 -22.37 -4.87
CA ALA A 49 -5.10 -21.10 -4.86
C ALA A 49 -5.37 -20.68 -3.40
N PHE A 50 -5.77 -19.42 -3.18
CA PHE A 50 -6.18 -18.97 -1.85
C PHE A 50 -7.61 -18.43 -1.86
N ILE A 51 -8.37 -18.72 -0.81
CA ILE A 51 -9.53 -17.91 -0.42
C ILE A 51 -9.17 -17.18 0.87
N ILE A 52 -9.28 -15.86 0.85
CA ILE A 52 -9.03 -15.01 2.01
C ILE A 52 -10.35 -14.38 2.38
N LYS A 53 -10.72 -14.41 3.65
CA LYS A 53 -11.94 -13.76 4.13
C LYS A 53 -11.61 -12.62 5.08
N ASP A 54 -12.42 -11.58 5.00
CA ASP A 54 -12.44 -10.51 5.98
C ASP A 54 -13.46 -10.80 7.10
N LYS A 55 -13.60 -9.88 8.04
CA LYS A 55 -14.60 -9.96 9.12
C LYS A 55 -16.04 -9.72 8.64
N SER A 56 -16.24 -9.17 7.45
CA SER A 56 -17.55 -8.88 6.88
C SER A 56 -18.17 -10.06 6.12
N ASN A 57 -17.46 -11.21 6.07
CA ASN A 57 -17.77 -12.37 5.23
C ASN A 57 -17.72 -12.07 3.72
N SER A 58 -16.85 -11.15 3.32
CA SER A 58 -16.40 -11.01 1.94
C SER A 58 -15.27 -12.00 1.67
N TYR A 59 -15.26 -12.60 0.48
CA TYR A 59 -14.29 -13.61 0.07
C TYR A 59 -13.45 -13.12 -1.11
N TYR A 60 -12.14 -13.11 -0.92
CA TYR A 60 -11.17 -12.72 -1.92
C TYR A 60 -10.41 -13.94 -2.39
N ILE A 61 -10.52 -14.23 -3.67
CA ILE A 61 -9.95 -15.43 -4.25
C ILE A 61 -8.71 -15.07 -5.04
N ILE A 62 -7.56 -15.56 -4.61
CA ILE A 62 -6.34 -15.55 -5.43
C ILE A 62 -6.35 -16.82 -6.27
N ARG A 63 -6.48 -16.67 -7.60
CA ARG A 63 -6.55 -17.79 -8.56
C ARG A 63 -5.33 -18.72 -8.47
N SER A 64 -5.43 -19.90 -9.11
CA SER A 64 -4.40 -20.94 -9.01
C SER A 64 -3.12 -20.61 -9.80
N GLY A 65 -2.37 -19.60 -9.37
CA GLY A 65 -1.07 -19.21 -9.93
C GLY A 65 0.12 -19.84 -9.19
N PHE A 66 -0.12 -20.60 -8.14
CA PHE A 66 0.92 -21.20 -7.30
C PHE A 66 1.01 -22.71 -7.53
N THR A 67 2.22 -23.27 -7.43
CA THR A 67 2.43 -24.72 -7.54
C THR A 67 3.33 -25.25 -6.42
N SER A 68 3.38 -26.57 -6.25
CA SER A 68 4.35 -27.28 -5.39
C SER A 68 5.04 -28.41 -6.15
N GLY A 69 6.11 -28.98 -5.59
CA GLY A 69 6.90 -30.02 -6.24
C GLY A 69 8.18 -29.46 -6.87
N TYR A 70 8.27 -29.44 -8.20
CA TYR A 70 9.53 -29.11 -8.88
C TYR A 70 9.97 -27.66 -8.62
N PRO A 71 11.21 -27.41 -8.17
CA PRO A 71 11.70 -26.07 -7.87
C PRO A 71 11.56 -25.11 -9.07
N GLY A 72 10.77 -24.05 -8.89
CA GLY A 72 10.47 -23.08 -9.93
C GLY A 72 9.79 -21.83 -9.37
N GLU A 73 9.26 -20.97 -10.23
CA GLU A 73 8.58 -19.74 -9.79
C GLU A 73 7.30 -20.03 -9.01
N GLY A 74 6.53 -21.07 -9.39
CA GLY A 74 5.30 -21.47 -8.69
C GLY A 74 5.53 -21.81 -7.20
N PRO A 75 6.43 -22.74 -6.84
CA PRO A 75 6.70 -23.07 -5.44
C PRO A 75 7.38 -21.94 -4.66
N LYS A 76 8.28 -21.18 -5.29
CA LYS A 76 8.84 -19.96 -4.68
C LYS A 76 7.74 -18.94 -4.40
N GLY A 77 6.78 -18.78 -5.31
CA GLY A 77 5.64 -17.90 -5.17
C GLY A 77 4.71 -18.33 -4.05
N LEU A 78 4.41 -19.63 -3.95
CA LEU A 78 3.64 -20.19 -2.84
C LEU A 78 4.32 -19.89 -1.50
N ALA A 79 5.62 -20.13 -1.41
CA ALA A 79 6.40 -19.86 -0.21
C ALA A 79 6.39 -18.36 0.17
N LYS A 80 6.51 -17.45 -0.82
CA LYS A 80 6.36 -16.00 -0.61
C LYS A 80 4.96 -15.63 -0.12
N ALA A 81 3.91 -16.22 -0.70
CA ALA A 81 2.52 -15.99 -0.31
C ALA A 81 2.26 -16.42 1.14
N LEU A 82 2.67 -17.63 1.51
CA LEU A 82 2.56 -18.12 2.90
C LEU A 82 3.37 -17.27 3.88
N THR A 83 4.58 -16.85 3.49
CA THR A 83 5.43 -16.00 4.33
C THR A 83 4.77 -14.64 4.58
N ILE A 84 4.19 -14.02 3.55
CA ILE A 84 3.56 -12.70 3.72
C ILE A 84 2.26 -12.78 4.52
N LEU A 85 1.44 -13.82 4.33
CA LEU A 85 0.25 -14.06 5.13
C LEU A 85 0.61 -14.22 6.62
N ASN A 86 1.63 -15.02 6.93
CA ASN A 86 2.13 -15.18 8.29
C ASN A 86 2.67 -13.85 8.87
N LYS A 87 3.36 -13.04 8.05
CA LYS A 87 3.85 -11.72 8.48
C LYS A 87 2.72 -10.76 8.84
N HIS A 88 1.57 -10.85 8.17
CA HIS A 88 0.35 -10.10 8.49
C HIS A 88 -0.50 -10.77 9.57
N GLN A 89 0.00 -11.84 10.22
CA GLN A 89 -0.71 -12.57 11.27
C GLN A 89 -2.06 -13.14 10.79
N ILE A 90 -2.17 -13.46 9.49
CA ILE A 90 -3.36 -14.09 8.92
C ILE A 90 -3.25 -15.60 9.15
N GLU A 91 -4.22 -16.15 9.88
CA GLU A 91 -4.32 -17.58 10.10
C GLU A 91 -4.49 -18.28 8.75
N THR A 92 -3.62 -19.26 8.47
CA THR A 92 -3.62 -19.96 7.20
C THR A 92 -3.76 -21.46 7.42
N GLU A 93 -4.75 -22.06 6.78
CA GLU A 93 -4.98 -23.51 6.78
C GLU A 93 -5.03 -24.05 5.35
N GLU A 94 -4.94 -25.36 5.17
CA GLU A 94 -4.99 -26.01 3.85
C GLU A 94 -6.12 -27.03 3.77
N ILE A 95 -6.80 -27.09 2.62
CA ILE A 95 -7.71 -28.18 2.27
C ILE A 95 -7.40 -28.75 0.88
N VAL A 96 -7.84 -29.99 0.63
CA VAL A 96 -7.83 -30.56 -0.72
C VAL A 96 -9.15 -30.26 -1.41
N VAL A 97 -9.09 -29.76 -2.64
CA VAL A 97 -10.27 -29.50 -3.47
C VAL A 97 -10.26 -30.33 -4.74
N THR A 98 -11.44 -30.57 -5.30
CA THR A 98 -11.58 -31.27 -6.58
C THR A 98 -11.12 -30.41 -7.75
N LEU A 99 -10.74 -31.05 -8.87
CA LEU A 99 -10.38 -30.35 -10.10
C LEU A 99 -11.54 -29.47 -10.61
N LYS A 100 -12.79 -29.94 -10.44
CA LYS A 100 -14.00 -29.18 -10.80
C LYS A 100 -14.09 -27.87 -10.03
N LEU A 101 -13.82 -27.90 -8.74
CA LEU A 101 -13.86 -26.72 -7.88
C LEU A 101 -12.73 -25.74 -8.22
N MET A 102 -11.52 -26.27 -8.45
CA MET A 102 -10.39 -25.46 -8.91
C MET A 102 -10.67 -24.78 -10.26
N SER A 103 -11.28 -25.51 -11.20
CA SER A 103 -11.67 -24.96 -12.51
C SER A 103 -12.72 -23.86 -12.37
N LYS A 104 -13.75 -24.06 -11.53
CA LYS A 104 -14.75 -23.01 -11.25
C LYS A 104 -14.12 -21.75 -10.69
N LEU A 105 -13.20 -21.91 -9.73
CA LEU A 105 -12.47 -20.81 -9.10
C LEU A 105 -11.67 -20.00 -10.14
N ASN A 106 -10.93 -20.67 -11.01
CA ASN A 106 -10.16 -20.01 -12.05
C ASN A 106 -11.04 -19.27 -13.07
N ASN A 107 -12.24 -19.80 -13.33
CA ASN A 107 -13.23 -19.22 -14.23
C ASN A 107 -14.22 -18.26 -13.54
N SER A 108 -13.96 -17.84 -12.30
CA SER A 108 -14.83 -16.91 -11.56
C SER A 108 -16.29 -17.33 -11.45
N SER A 109 -16.51 -18.61 -11.13
CA SER A 109 -17.84 -19.24 -11.19
C SER A 109 -18.16 -20.12 -9.98
N LEU A 110 -17.60 -19.80 -8.81
CA LEU A 110 -18.04 -20.43 -7.55
C LEU A 110 -19.42 -19.87 -7.18
N SER A 111 -20.30 -20.75 -6.75
CA SER A 111 -21.56 -20.40 -6.10
C SER A 111 -21.38 -20.29 -4.59
N ASP A 112 -22.35 -19.70 -3.89
CA ASP A 112 -22.33 -19.63 -2.42
C ASP A 112 -22.28 -21.03 -1.79
N ASN A 113 -22.94 -22.00 -2.41
CA ASN A 113 -22.87 -23.41 -1.99
C ASN A 113 -21.46 -24.00 -2.15
N ASP A 114 -20.72 -23.60 -3.19
CA ASP A 114 -19.34 -24.04 -3.37
C ASP A 114 -18.44 -23.45 -2.26
N ILE A 115 -18.66 -22.19 -1.87
CA ILE A 115 -17.95 -21.53 -0.77
C ILE A 115 -18.28 -22.21 0.57
N ASP A 116 -19.57 -22.43 0.86
CA ASP A 116 -20.01 -23.15 2.06
C ASP A 116 -19.41 -24.55 2.15
N PHE A 117 -19.30 -25.24 1.01
CA PHE A 117 -18.69 -26.55 0.93
C PHE A 117 -17.20 -26.48 1.27
N ILE A 118 -16.47 -25.52 0.68
CA ILE A 118 -15.03 -25.30 0.94
C ILE A 118 -14.75 -25.13 2.44
N PHE A 119 -15.54 -24.31 3.14
CA PHE A 119 -15.32 -24.05 4.57
C PHE A 119 -15.79 -25.17 5.51
N LYS A 120 -16.47 -26.20 4.98
CA LYS A 120 -16.83 -27.42 5.74
C LYS A 120 -15.83 -28.56 5.54
N GLU A 121 -14.93 -28.44 4.57
CA GLU A 121 -13.94 -29.46 4.28
C GLU A 121 -12.94 -29.65 5.42
N LYS A 122 -12.39 -30.86 5.48
CA LYS A 122 -11.46 -31.21 6.55
C LYS A 122 -10.09 -30.57 6.30
N ILE A 123 -9.66 -29.75 7.25
CA ILE A 123 -8.34 -29.12 7.26
C ILE A 123 -7.22 -30.18 7.29
N ILE A 124 -6.24 -30.00 6.41
CA ILE A 124 -4.94 -30.68 6.45
C ILE A 124 -4.11 -30.00 7.53
N ARG A 125 -3.53 -30.78 8.46
CA ARG A 125 -2.80 -30.24 9.61
C ARG A 125 -1.70 -29.25 9.15
N PRO A 126 -1.52 -28.10 9.85
CA PRO A 126 -0.64 -26.99 9.41
C PRO A 126 0.83 -27.31 9.16
N ILE A 127 1.33 -28.48 9.60
CA ILE A 127 2.72 -28.92 9.40
C ILE A 127 3.12 -28.84 7.91
N ARG A 128 2.19 -29.17 7.01
CA ARG A 128 2.43 -29.16 5.56
C ARG A 128 2.70 -27.76 4.98
N LEU A 129 2.18 -26.70 5.62
CA LEU A 129 2.45 -25.33 5.18
C LEU A 129 3.92 -24.96 5.35
N GLN A 130 4.55 -25.44 6.43
CA GLN A 130 5.98 -25.21 6.67
C GLN A 130 6.84 -25.94 5.64
N ASP A 131 6.43 -27.11 5.18
CA ASP A 131 7.14 -27.86 4.12
C ASP A 131 7.19 -27.10 2.79
N TYR A 132 6.20 -26.24 2.50
CA TYR A 132 6.23 -25.37 1.33
C TYR A 132 7.19 -24.19 1.48
N VAL A 133 7.43 -23.71 2.70
CA VAL A 133 8.26 -22.53 2.98
C VAL A 133 9.73 -22.91 3.17
N TYR A 134 10.00 -23.98 3.92
CA TYR A 134 11.34 -24.38 4.36
C TYR A 134 12.38 -24.48 3.22
N PRO A 135 12.08 -25.08 2.05
CA PRO A 135 13.05 -25.17 0.95
C PRO A 135 13.49 -23.81 0.40
N PHE A 136 12.72 -22.75 0.65
CA PHE A 136 12.94 -21.41 0.12
C PHE A 136 13.26 -20.39 1.22
N GLU A 137 13.35 -20.79 2.49
CA GLU A 137 13.50 -19.86 3.62
C GLU A 137 14.72 -18.94 3.44
N HIS A 138 15.87 -19.49 3.06
CA HIS A 138 17.07 -18.69 2.77
C HIS A 138 16.88 -17.73 1.58
N ALA A 139 16.20 -18.15 0.51
CA ALA A 139 15.93 -17.31 -0.65
C ALA A 139 14.90 -16.21 -0.34
N ILE A 140 13.98 -16.47 0.58
CA ILE A 140 12.97 -15.49 0.99
C ILE A 140 13.59 -14.47 1.95
N THR A 141 14.36 -14.93 2.94
CA THR A 141 14.96 -14.07 3.98
C THR A 141 16.13 -13.22 3.49
N LYS A 142 17.03 -13.76 2.65
CA LYS A 142 18.23 -13.02 2.19
C LYS A 142 18.00 -12.25 0.90
N THR A 143 17.16 -12.74 -0.01
CA THR A 143 17.09 -12.23 -1.40
C THR A 143 15.71 -11.74 -1.83
N SER A 144 14.62 -12.08 -1.12
CA SER A 144 13.31 -11.61 -1.53
C SER A 144 13.03 -10.20 -0.98
N ASN A 145 13.17 -9.21 -1.86
CA ASN A 145 12.54 -7.91 -1.64
C ASN A 145 11.03 -8.06 -1.84
N LEU A 146 10.34 -8.72 -0.90
CA LEU A 146 8.88 -8.87 -0.92
C LEU A 146 8.19 -7.52 -1.09
N LYS A 147 8.83 -6.43 -0.66
CA LYS A 147 8.26 -5.08 -0.80
C LYS A 147 7.99 -4.68 -2.23
N ARG A 148 8.66 -5.28 -3.23
CA ARG A 148 8.41 -5.00 -4.65
C ARG A 148 6.99 -5.34 -5.09
N TYR A 149 6.31 -6.24 -4.38
CA TYR A 149 4.94 -6.65 -4.70
C TYR A 149 3.89 -5.73 -4.08
N TYR A 150 4.27 -4.89 -3.11
CA TYR A 150 3.35 -3.86 -2.61
C TYR A 150 3.16 -2.77 -3.66
N PRO A 151 1.90 -2.39 -3.96
CA PRO A 151 1.64 -1.27 -4.85
C PRO A 151 2.22 0.03 -4.26
N LEU A 152 2.91 0.77 -5.11
CA LEU A 152 3.40 2.10 -4.81
C LEU A 152 2.34 3.10 -5.29
N GLU A 153 1.41 3.45 -4.40
CA GLU A 153 0.24 4.28 -4.68
C GLU A 153 0.13 5.40 -3.65
N LEU A 154 -0.35 6.58 -4.07
CA LEU A 154 -0.57 7.71 -3.16
C LEU A 154 -1.90 7.52 -2.42
N PRO A 155 -1.93 7.71 -1.08
CA PRO A 155 -3.16 7.64 -0.30
C PRO A 155 -3.99 8.92 -0.50
N TYR A 156 -4.84 8.93 -1.52
CA TYR A 156 -5.66 10.09 -1.91
C TYR A 156 -6.53 10.67 -0.79
N SER A 157 -6.93 9.87 0.19
CA SER A 157 -7.75 10.31 1.32
C SER A 157 -7.07 11.28 2.28
N ILE A 158 -5.74 11.40 2.23
CA ILE A 158 -4.96 12.27 3.14
C ILE A 158 -4.23 13.41 2.41
N ILE A 159 -4.50 13.59 1.11
CA ILE A 159 -3.86 14.63 0.30
C ILE A 159 -4.66 15.92 0.39
N ASP A 160 -3.97 17.05 0.57
CA ASP A 160 -4.58 18.38 0.55
C ASP A 160 -5.18 18.69 -0.83
N ASP A 161 -6.44 19.14 -0.85
CA ASP A 161 -7.21 19.41 -2.08
C ASP A 161 -6.49 20.37 -3.03
N ARG A 162 -5.68 21.30 -2.51
CA ARG A 162 -4.94 22.31 -3.30
C ARG A 162 -3.82 21.71 -4.14
N ILE A 163 -3.46 20.45 -3.91
CA ILE A 163 -2.46 19.70 -4.71
C ILE A 163 -3.01 18.38 -5.25
N PHE A 164 -4.32 18.14 -5.16
CA PHE A 164 -4.91 16.89 -5.63
C PHE A 164 -4.71 16.70 -7.15
N ASP A 165 -4.81 17.77 -7.93
CA ASP A 165 -4.46 17.77 -9.36
C ASP A 165 -3.03 17.31 -9.61
N LEU A 166 -2.09 17.71 -8.73
CA LEU A 166 -0.69 17.31 -8.81
C LEU A 166 -0.50 15.85 -8.39
N ALA A 167 -1.30 15.33 -7.45
CA ALA A 167 -1.29 13.92 -7.08
C ALA A 167 -1.75 13.01 -8.23
N LEU A 168 -2.70 13.47 -9.06
CA LEU A 168 -3.11 12.77 -10.27
C LEU A 168 -2.02 12.82 -11.35
N LEU A 169 -1.40 14.00 -11.56
CA LEU A 169 -0.28 14.17 -12.49
C LEU A 169 0.94 13.32 -12.10
N PHE A 170 1.18 13.17 -10.80
CA PHE A 170 2.35 12.49 -10.24
C PHE A 170 2.53 11.06 -10.77
N LYS A 171 1.44 10.36 -11.10
CA LYS A 171 1.52 9.01 -11.69
C LYS A 171 2.20 8.97 -13.06
N GLN A 172 2.13 10.07 -13.80
CA GLN A 172 2.64 10.18 -15.17
C GLN A 172 3.97 10.95 -15.19
N ASP A 173 4.06 12.02 -14.40
CA ASP A 173 5.21 12.91 -14.35
C ASP A 173 5.47 13.38 -12.90
N PRO A 174 6.16 12.53 -12.09
CA PRO A 174 6.47 12.83 -10.69
C PRO A 174 7.25 14.13 -10.51
N ASP A 175 8.22 14.40 -11.39
CA ASP A 175 9.13 15.54 -11.25
C ASP A 175 8.41 16.87 -11.47
N SER A 176 7.58 16.93 -12.52
CA SER A 176 6.74 18.10 -12.80
C SER A 176 5.73 18.34 -11.69
N ALA A 177 5.09 17.27 -11.18
CA ALA A 177 4.14 17.38 -10.08
C ALA A 177 4.80 17.95 -8.81
N LEU A 178 5.95 17.41 -8.40
CA LEU A 178 6.68 17.88 -7.21
C LEU A 178 7.17 19.32 -7.38
N THR A 179 7.78 19.65 -8.53
CA THR A 179 8.26 21.00 -8.80
C THR A 179 7.12 22.04 -8.76
N LYS A 180 5.95 21.70 -9.31
CA LYS A 180 4.75 22.54 -9.24
C LYS A 180 4.24 22.66 -7.80
N ALA A 181 4.27 21.59 -7.01
CA ALA A 181 3.80 21.60 -5.63
C ALA A 181 4.61 22.58 -4.76
N TYR A 182 5.95 22.60 -4.89
CA TYR A 182 6.77 23.58 -4.14
C TYR A 182 6.52 25.01 -4.56
N LYS A 183 6.44 25.28 -5.87
CA LYS A 183 6.17 26.63 -6.40
C LYS A 183 4.82 27.15 -5.92
N ARG A 184 3.79 26.30 -6.00
CA ARG A 184 2.43 26.64 -5.57
C ARG A 184 2.37 26.90 -4.07
N LEU A 185 3.14 26.18 -3.25
CA LEU A 185 3.22 26.44 -1.81
C LEU A 185 3.85 27.81 -1.50
N GLU A 186 4.97 28.14 -2.18
CA GLU A 186 5.57 29.48 -2.07
C GLU A 186 4.55 30.57 -2.45
N ASP A 187 3.84 30.40 -3.57
CA ASP A 187 2.86 31.37 -4.06
C ASP A 187 1.70 31.57 -3.07
N ILE A 188 1.17 30.49 -2.49
CA ILE A 188 0.13 30.54 -1.46
C ILE A 188 0.60 31.37 -0.26
N ILE A 189 1.80 31.10 0.24
CA ILE A 189 2.34 31.81 1.41
C ILE A 189 2.56 33.30 1.09
N ARG A 190 3.09 33.63 -0.10
CA ARG A 190 3.25 35.02 -0.54
C ARG A 190 1.92 35.76 -0.62
N LEU A 191 0.91 35.14 -1.25
CA LEU A 191 -0.43 35.73 -1.36
C LEU A 191 -1.07 35.93 0.02
N ARG A 192 -0.86 35.00 0.94
CA ARG A 192 -1.44 35.04 2.28
C ARG A 192 -0.79 36.10 3.18
N THR A 193 0.51 36.34 3.03
CA THR A 193 1.30 37.18 3.95
C THR A 193 1.71 38.52 3.36
N GLY A 194 1.57 38.71 2.04
CA GLY A 194 2.02 39.91 1.32
C GLY A 194 3.55 40.03 1.20
N VAL A 195 4.31 39.01 1.60
CA VAL A 195 5.77 39.00 1.54
C VAL A 195 6.26 38.68 0.12
N ASN A 196 7.26 39.42 -0.36
CA ASN A 196 7.84 39.26 -1.70
C ASN A 196 9.16 38.46 -1.72
N GLU A 197 9.53 37.81 -0.63
CA GLU A 197 10.69 36.93 -0.54
C GLU A 197 10.44 35.57 -1.20
N HIS A 198 11.52 34.80 -1.38
CA HIS A 198 11.48 33.47 -2.00
C HIS A 198 12.17 32.41 -1.14
N SER A 199 11.79 31.14 -1.33
CA SER A 199 12.45 29.98 -0.72
C SER A 199 12.57 30.11 0.80
N THR A 200 13.71 29.73 1.36
CA THR A 200 13.99 29.74 2.80
C THR A 200 13.82 31.09 3.46
N LYS A 201 14.12 32.19 2.76
CA LYS A 201 13.97 33.54 3.29
C LYS A 201 12.51 33.88 3.54
N LEU A 202 11.62 33.49 2.61
CA LEU A 202 10.18 33.63 2.76
C LEU A 202 9.72 32.95 4.05
N PHE A 203 10.07 31.67 4.23
CA PHE A 203 9.59 30.91 5.39
C PHE A 203 10.21 31.35 6.71
N ALA A 204 11.47 31.80 6.71
CA ALA A 204 12.08 32.40 7.89
C ALA A 204 11.32 33.68 8.29
N GLN A 205 11.00 34.57 7.36
CA GLN A 205 10.24 35.78 7.67
C GLN A 205 8.80 35.48 8.12
N VAL A 206 8.16 34.48 7.52
CA VAL A 206 6.76 34.16 7.79
C VAL A 206 6.59 33.45 9.13
N PHE A 207 7.47 32.50 9.47
CA PHE A 207 7.29 31.64 10.64
C PHE A 207 8.32 31.82 11.76
N GLN A 208 9.44 32.54 11.54
CA GLN A 208 10.52 32.67 12.51
C GLN A 208 10.71 34.11 13.01
N GLY A 209 11.00 34.23 14.31
CA GLY A 209 11.38 35.49 14.95
C GLY A 209 10.19 36.23 15.59
N GLU A 210 10.49 37.35 16.24
CA GLU A 210 9.50 38.15 16.98
C GLU A 210 8.44 38.80 16.08
N ASN A 211 8.75 38.96 14.79
CA ASN A 211 7.85 39.52 13.77
C ASN A 211 7.29 38.44 12.82
N ALA A 212 7.24 37.18 13.25
CA ALA A 212 6.62 36.11 12.47
C ALA A 212 5.17 36.49 12.14
N LEU A 213 4.76 36.30 10.89
CA LEU A 213 3.43 36.64 10.41
C LEU A 213 2.42 35.52 10.65
N LEU A 214 2.90 34.28 10.74
CA LEU A 214 2.09 33.10 10.97
C LEU A 214 2.70 32.24 12.08
N THR A 215 1.84 31.62 12.88
CA THR A 215 2.19 30.66 13.93
C THR A 215 1.15 29.54 14.02
N TRP A 216 1.37 28.54 14.87
CA TRP A 216 0.40 27.47 15.14
C TRP A 216 -0.18 27.62 16.54
N ASP A 217 -1.47 27.31 16.66
CA ASP A 217 -2.20 27.32 17.94
C ASP A 217 -1.94 26.01 18.69
N VAL A 218 -0.77 25.94 19.34
CA VAL A 218 -0.29 24.77 20.08
C VAL A 218 0.20 25.19 21.47
N PRO A 219 0.09 24.31 22.48
CA PRO A 219 0.34 24.69 23.87
C PRO A 219 1.81 24.95 24.19
N ASP A 220 2.76 24.40 23.41
CA ASP A 220 4.18 24.48 23.69
C ASP A 220 4.95 25.23 22.58
N THR A 221 5.71 26.25 22.99
CA THR A 221 6.66 26.96 22.13
C THR A 221 7.72 26.05 21.50
N ALA A 222 8.09 24.94 22.14
CA ALA A 222 8.99 23.95 21.57
C ALA A 222 8.37 23.22 20.38
N GLU A 223 7.04 22.97 20.42
CA GLU A 223 6.31 22.39 19.30
C GLU A 223 6.26 23.36 18.11
N ILE A 224 6.02 24.66 18.36
CA ILE A 224 6.09 25.71 17.32
C ILE A 224 7.47 25.66 16.64
N LYS A 225 8.56 25.66 17.42
CA LYS A 225 9.92 25.55 16.89
C LYS A 225 10.13 24.25 16.10
N GLY A 226 9.56 23.15 16.55
CA GLY A 226 9.58 21.86 15.83
C GLY A 226 8.90 21.95 14.46
N ARG A 227 7.69 22.50 14.40
CA ARG A 227 6.92 22.70 13.16
C ARG A 227 7.67 23.59 12.18
N ILE A 228 8.25 24.70 12.65
CA ILE A 228 9.12 25.58 11.86
C ILE A 228 10.28 24.80 11.21
N ASN A 229 10.98 23.99 12.02
CA ASN A 229 12.14 23.23 11.56
C ASN A 229 11.74 22.14 10.56
N LEU A 230 10.62 21.47 10.80
CA LEU A 230 10.07 20.48 9.89
C LEU A 230 9.69 21.14 8.56
N PHE A 231 9.04 22.30 8.60
CA PHE A 231 8.60 23.02 7.42
C PHE A 231 9.77 23.48 6.56
N THR A 232 10.67 24.27 7.16
CA THR A 232 11.82 24.85 6.47
C THR A 232 12.84 23.79 6.06
N GLY A 233 13.11 22.82 6.94
CA GLY A 233 14.05 21.73 6.69
C GLY A 233 13.60 20.81 5.56
N SER A 234 12.32 20.40 5.55
CA SER A 234 11.77 19.58 4.46
C SER A 234 11.83 20.33 3.14
N TYR A 235 11.38 21.58 3.11
CA TYR A 235 11.46 22.40 1.90
C TYR A 235 12.90 22.48 1.36
N MET A 236 13.86 22.81 2.22
CA MET A 236 15.27 22.95 1.85
C MET A 236 15.90 21.66 1.33
N ALA A 237 15.58 20.53 1.95
CA ALA A 237 16.17 19.23 1.63
C ALA A 237 15.85 18.78 0.20
N PHE A 238 14.63 19.08 -0.27
CA PHE A 238 14.12 18.55 -1.52
C PHE A 238 14.05 19.59 -2.65
N ARG A 239 13.54 20.80 -2.39
CA ARG A 239 13.40 21.82 -3.44
C ARG A 239 14.74 22.25 -4.02
N ASN A 240 15.77 22.45 -3.18
CA ASN A 240 17.08 22.88 -3.65
C ASN A 240 17.75 21.82 -4.53
N ALA A 241 17.52 20.54 -4.24
CA ALA A 241 18.00 19.46 -5.10
C ALA A 241 17.36 19.52 -6.49
N ARG A 242 16.02 19.67 -6.55
CA ARG A 242 15.28 19.75 -7.83
C ARG A 242 15.61 20.98 -8.65
N ALA A 243 15.90 22.10 -8.00
CA ALA A 243 16.24 23.35 -8.69
C ALA A 243 17.65 23.36 -9.33
N HIS A 244 18.56 22.49 -8.88
CA HIS A 244 19.98 22.59 -9.21
C HIS A 244 20.63 21.31 -9.75
N ARG A 245 19.91 20.17 -9.75
CA ARG A 245 20.46 18.88 -10.21
C ARG A 245 19.40 18.10 -10.97
N GLU A 246 19.72 17.67 -12.18
CA GLU A 246 19.06 16.50 -12.77
C GLU A 246 19.45 15.30 -11.92
N LYS A 247 18.47 14.66 -11.29
CA LYS A 247 18.71 13.45 -10.50
C LYS A 247 17.94 12.29 -11.10
N ASP A 248 18.63 11.18 -11.30
CA ASP A 248 18.03 9.84 -11.35
C ASP A 248 17.56 9.45 -9.94
N GLU A 249 16.51 10.12 -9.45
CA GLU A 249 15.88 9.75 -8.19
C GLU A 249 14.99 8.51 -8.37
N ASN A 250 15.15 7.54 -7.48
CA ASN A 250 14.28 6.37 -7.43
C ASN A 250 12.83 6.83 -7.15
N LEU A 251 11.87 6.31 -7.91
CA LEU A 251 10.43 6.55 -7.76
C LEU A 251 9.95 6.47 -6.30
N VAL A 252 10.47 5.52 -5.50
CA VAL A 252 10.12 5.39 -4.07
C VAL A 252 10.45 6.67 -3.28
N HIS A 253 11.56 7.36 -3.61
CA HIS A 253 11.90 8.62 -2.97
C HIS A 253 10.94 9.74 -3.37
N GLN A 254 10.54 9.79 -4.64
CA GLN A 254 9.58 10.77 -5.13
C GLN A 254 8.21 10.61 -4.44
N TYR A 255 7.74 9.37 -4.21
CA TYR A 255 6.49 9.12 -3.47
C TYR A 255 6.58 9.63 -2.04
N ARG A 256 7.70 9.38 -1.35
CA ARG A 256 7.92 9.91 0.00
C ARG A 256 7.97 11.42 0.02
N GLU A 257 8.64 12.01 -0.96
CA GLU A 257 8.71 13.46 -1.11
C GLU A 257 7.33 14.07 -1.34
N PHE A 258 6.47 13.44 -2.15
CA PHE A 258 5.10 13.90 -2.37
C PHE A 258 4.33 13.99 -1.05
N LEU A 259 4.47 12.98 -0.18
CA LEU A 259 3.85 13.00 1.15
C LEU A 259 4.44 14.07 2.06
N LEU A 260 5.74 14.37 1.95
CA LEU A 260 6.37 15.44 2.73
C LEU A 260 5.90 16.82 2.27
N ILE A 261 5.81 17.08 0.96
CA ILE A 261 5.26 18.36 0.48
C ILE A 261 3.77 18.47 0.84
N ASN A 262 2.99 17.38 0.78
CA ASN A 262 1.62 17.37 1.26
C ASN A 262 1.52 17.81 2.73
N GLU A 263 2.39 17.31 3.60
CA GLU A 263 2.43 17.72 5.00
C GLU A 263 2.69 19.23 5.16
N LEU A 264 3.52 19.83 4.29
CA LEU A 264 3.73 21.28 4.32
C LEU A 264 2.47 22.07 3.97
N TYR A 265 1.63 21.56 3.05
CA TYR A 265 0.34 22.19 2.76
C TYR A 265 -0.59 22.14 3.98
N LEU A 266 -0.67 20.98 4.64
CA LEU A 266 -1.47 20.81 5.85
C LEU A 266 -0.98 21.76 6.97
N LEU A 267 0.32 21.79 7.25
CA LEU A 267 0.92 22.70 8.22
C LEU A 267 0.66 24.17 7.88
N GLU A 268 0.78 24.56 6.61
CA GLU A 268 0.47 25.93 6.19
C GLU A 268 -1.01 26.26 6.47
N SER A 269 -1.94 25.34 6.17
CA SER A 269 -3.38 25.56 6.37
C SER A 269 -3.75 25.73 7.85
N GLU A 270 -3.07 25.01 8.75
CA GLU A 270 -3.28 25.09 10.20
C GLU A 270 -2.72 26.37 10.83
N ALA A 271 -1.74 27.00 10.17
CA ALA A 271 -1.13 28.21 10.70
C ALA A 271 -2.16 29.35 10.79
N LYS A 272 -2.02 30.23 11.78
CA LYS A 272 -2.87 31.40 12.02
C LYS A 272 -2.00 32.66 12.05
N PRO A 273 -2.56 33.84 11.75
CA PRO A 273 -1.87 35.10 12.00
C PRO A 273 -1.41 35.21 13.46
N THR A 274 -0.17 35.64 13.66
CA THR A 274 0.42 35.89 14.99
C THR A 274 -0.22 37.10 15.67
#